data_AF-A0ABD1VJP5-F1
#
_entry.id   AF-A0ABD1VJP5-F1
#
_cell.length_a   1.000
_cell.length_b   1.000
_cell.length_c   1.000
_cell.angle_alpha   90.00
_cell.angle_beta   90.00
_cell.angle_gamma   90.00
#
_symmetry.space_group_name_H-M   'P 1'
#
loop_
_entity.id
_entity.type
_entity.pdbx_description
1 polymer ?
#
loop_
_entity_poly.entity_id
_entity_poly.type
_entity_poly.pdbx_seq_one_letter_code
_entity_poly.pdbx_strand_id
1 'polypeptide(L)'
;MKAQFKEIDARPAKKVAEAKARKKQAAHRQLEKVRKKSNSISDQADISDRSKRKMIEQLHKKATPKTPKKEYVISKKGVQVEAGKGKVLVDRRMKKDVRKQRMSKRGKQNDVEGNACLNLEVLCEVAG
;
A
#
# COMPACT_ATOMS: atom_id res chain seq x y z
N MET A 1 -3.56 -42.11 -10.89
CA MET A 1 -2.45 -41.16 -11.11
C MET A 1 -2.45 -39.95 -10.18
N LYS A 2 -3.46 -39.05 -10.17
CA LYS A 2 -3.43 -37.83 -9.30
C LYS A 2 -3.42 -38.08 -7.79
N ALA A 3 -3.91 -39.23 -7.32
CA ALA A 3 -3.92 -39.58 -5.89
C ALA A 3 -2.52 -39.97 -5.36
N GLN A 4 -1.75 -40.72 -6.16
CA GLN A 4 -0.38 -41.12 -5.83
C GLN A 4 0.57 -39.92 -5.77
N PHE A 5 0.40 -38.95 -6.69
CA PHE A 5 1.16 -37.71 -6.64
C PHE A 5 0.84 -36.87 -5.39
N LYS A 6 -0.42 -36.86 -4.92
CA LYS A 6 -0.79 -36.18 -3.66
C LYS A 6 -0.16 -36.81 -2.43
N GLU A 7 0.06 -38.12 -2.45
CA GLU A 7 0.69 -38.88 -1.37
C GLU A 7 2.21 -38.63 -1.35
N ILE A 8 2.83 -38.50 -2.52
CA ILE A 8 4.23 -38.09 -2.68
C ILE A 8 4.43 -36.60 -2.32
N ASP A 9 3.48 -35.75 -2.72
CA ASP A 9 3.48 -34.30 -2.44
C ASP A 9 3.06 -33.98 -1.00
N ALA A 10 2.67 -34.98 -0.20
CA ALA A 10 2.31 -34.82 1.20
C ALA A 10 3.55 -34.46 2.02
N ARG A 11 3.93 -33.17 1.96
CA ARG A 11 4.99 -32.61 2.80
C ARG A 11 4.65 -32.93 4.26
N PRO A 12 5.60 -33.45 5.05
CA PRO A 12 5.32 -33.80 6.44
C PRO A 12 4.84 -32.56 7.20
N ALA A 13 3.81 -32.73 8.04
CA ALA A 13 3.18 -31.63 8.78
C ALA A 13 4.19 -30.77 9.55
N LYS A 14 5.26 -31.41 10.08
CA LYS A 14 6.40 -30.76 10.72
C LYS A 14 7.08 -29.72 9.82
N LYS A 15 7.32 -30.04 8.54
CA LYS A 15 7.97 -29.13 7.57
C LYS A 15 7.05 -28.02 7.11
N VAL A 16 5.74 -28.26 7.03
CA VAL A 16 4.76 -27.21 6.75
C VAL A 16 4.69 -26.20 7.91
N ALA A 17 4.69 -26.69 9.15
CA ALA A 17 4.72 -25.85 10.34
C ALA A 17 6.02 -25.04 10.43
N GLU A 18 7.17 -25.68 10.21
CA GLU A 18 8.48 -25.02 10.19
C GLU A 18 8.54 -23.93 9.10
N ALA A 19 8.09 -24.24 7.88
CA ALA A 19 8.05 -23.26 6.79
C ALA A 19 7.13 -22.07 7.10
N LYS A 20 5.96 -22.33 7.73
CA LYS A 20 5.06 -21.27 8.21
C LYS A 20 5.72 -20.43 9.29
N ALA A 21 6.40 -21.05 10.26
CA ALA A 21 7.12 -20.35 11.32
C ALA A 21 8.26 -19.47 10.75
N ARG A 22 9.06 -20.00 9.81
CA ARG A 22 10.10 -19.23 9.12
C ARG A 22 9.53 -18.02 8.37
N LYS A 23 8.41 -18.19 7.64
CA LYS A 23 7.73 -17.08 6.95
C LYS A 23 7.21 -16.03 7.93
N LYS A 24 6.62 -16.46 9.05
CA LYS A 24 6.18 -15.55 10.13
C LYS A 24 7.35 -14.79 10.74
N GLN A 25 8.46 -15.48 11.02
CA GLN A 25 9.65 -14.87 11.61
C GLN A 25 10.30 -13.86 10.65
N ALA A 26 10.36 -14.16 9.34
CA ALA A 26 10.87 -13.22 8.34
C ALA A 26 10.02 -11.93 8.28
N ALA A 27 8.70 -12.07 8.28
CA ALA A 27 7.78 -10.92 8.33
C ALA A 27 7.94 -10.12 9.63
N HIS A 28 8.05 -10.80 10.77
CA HIS A 28 8.27 -10.17 12.07
C HIS A 28 9.60 -9.41 12.12
N ARG A 29 10.70 -10.02 11.65
CA ARG A 29 12.02 -9.37 11.58
C ARG A 29 11.98 -8.09 10.73
N GLN A 30 11.18 -8.06 9.66
CA GLN A 30 11.01 -6.86 8.85
C GLN A 30 10.25 -5.76 9.60
N LEU A 31 9.20 -6.11 10.33
CA LEU A 31 8.46 -5.16 11.19
C LEU A 31 9.34 -4.62 12.31
N GLU A 32 10.17 -5.45 12.95
CA GLU A 32 11.11 -5.02 13.98
C GLU A 32 12.14 -4.03 13.45
N LYS A 33 12.69 -4.26 12.25
CA LYS A 33 13.60 -3.29 11.60
C LYS A 33 12.91 -1.95 11.35
N VAL A 34 11.64 -1.98 10.94
CA VAL A 34 10.86 -0.78 10.68
C VAL A 34 10.55 -0.02 11.96
N ARG A 35 10.16 -0.73 13.03
CA ARG A 35 9.96 -0.14 14.37
C ARG A 35 11.21 0.57 14.86
N LYS A 36 12.38 -0.10 14.81
CA LYS A 36 13.66 0.49 15.22
C LYS A 36 14.00 1.75 14.42
N LYS A 37 13.82 1.71 13.10
CA LYS A 37 14.05 2.88 12.22
C LYS A 37 13.05 4.02 12.46
N SER A 38 11.80 3.69 12.78
CA SER A 38 10.77 4.68 13.11
C SER A 38 11.13 5.41 14.40
N ASN A 39 11.59 4.69 15.42
CA ASN A 39 12.02 5.28 16.69
C ASN A 39 13.22 6.20 16.47
N SER A 40 14.25 5.73 15.76
CA SER A 40 15.43 6.56 15.48
C SER A 40 15.12 7.85 14.71
N ILE A 41 14.11 7.83 13.82
CA ILE A 41 13.67 9.05 13.08
C ILE A 41 12.87 9.98 13.99
N SER A 42 12.15 9.43 14.96
CA SER A 42 11.39 10.24 15.93
C SER A 42 12.32 11.02 16.85
N ASP A 43 13.44 10.40 17.24
CA ASP A 43 14.43 10.94 18.17
C ASP A 43 15.36 12.01 17.54
N GLN A 44 15.40 12.13 16.20
CA GLN A 44 16.22 13.13 15.51
C GLN A 44 15.67 14.55 15.72
N ALA A 45 16.45 15.44 16.33
CA ALA A 45 16.03 16.82 16.61
C ALA A 45 16.13 17.77 15.39
N ASP A 46 16.96 17.44 14.41
CA ASP A 46 17.33 18.35 13.31
C ASP A 46 16.27 18.45 12.19
N ILE A 47 15.21 17.63 12.25
CA ILE A 47 14.24 17.47 11.16
C ILE A 47 12.86 17.99 11.59
N SER A 48 12.16 18.69 10.69
CA SER A 48 10.79 19.13 10.93
C SER A 48 9.80 17.95 11.09
N ASP A 49 8.80 18.12 11.94
CA ASP A 49 7.84 17.06 12.27
C ASP A 49 7.07 16.53 11.06
N ARG A 50 6.81 17.38 10.07
CA ARG A 50 6.15 16.99 8.81
C ARG A 50 7.01 16.00 8.02
N SER A 51 8.32 16.23 7.96
CA SER A 51 9.27 15.35 7.27
C SER A 51 9.45 14.03 8.03
N LYS A 52 9.49 14.05 9.37
CA LYS A 52 9.49 12.84 10.22
C LYS A 52 8.30 11.95 9.90
N ARG A 53 7.09 12.51 9.90
CA ARG A 53 5.84 11.79 9.61
C ARG A 53 5.87 11.14 8.23
N LYS A 54 6.30 11.89 7.19
CA LYS A 54 6.43 11.36 5.82
C LYS A 54 7.41 10.19 5.75
N MET A 55 8.56 10.28 6.43
CA MET A 55 9.54 9.20 6.46
C MET A 55 9.02 7.95 7.18
N ILE A 56 8.35 8.11 8.33
CA ILE A 56 7.73 7.01 9.07
C ILE A 56 6.65 6.32 8.22
N GLU A 57 5.78 7.09 7.55
CA GLU A 57 4.74 6.57 6.68
C GLU A 57 5.33 5.72 5.54
N GLN A 58 6.41 6.21 4.90
CA GLN A 58 7.09 5.48 3.82
C GLN A 58 7.71 4.16 4.31
N LEU A 59 8.29 4.14 5.52
CA LEU A 59 8.83 2.91 6.10
C LEU A 59 7.73 1.87 6.36
N HIS A 60 6.61 2.31 6.93
CA HIS A 60 5.48 1.44 7.22
C HIS A 60 4.86 0.89 5.92
N LYS A 61 4.69 1.74 4.89
CA LYS A 61 4.17 1.35 3.57
C LYS A 61 5.03 0.33 2.84
N LYS A 62 6.34 0.31 3.07
CA LYS A 62 7.26 -0.70 2.54
C LYS A 62 7.16 -2.03 3.29
N ALA A 63 6.83 -1.99 4.58
CA ALA A 63 6.74 -3.16 5.44
C ALA A 63 5.40 -3.90 5.31
N THR A 64 4.31 -3.19 4.99
CA THR A 64 3.00 -3.79 4.80
C THR A 64 2.98 -4.71 3.56
N PRO A 65 2.60 -5.99 3.69
CA PRO A 65 2.46 -6.88 2.54
C PRO A 65 1.40 -6.33 1.58
N LYS A 66 1.76 -6.18 0.30
CA LYS A 66 0.84 -5.65 -0.71
C LYS A 66 -0.23 -6.69 -0.99
N THR A 67 -1.49 -6.35 -0.72
CA THR A 67 -2.62 -7.13 -1.22
C THR A 67 -2.64 -7.08 -2.74
N PRO A 68 -2.94 -8.20 -3.43
CA PRO A 68 -3.02 -8.22 -4.89
C PRO A 68 -4.06 -7.20 -5.36
N LYS A 69 -3.71 -6.42 -6.39
CA LYS A 69 -4.62 -5.41 -6.95
C LYS A 69 -5.78 -6.14 -7.64
N LYS A 70 -7.02 -5.77 -7.31
CA LYS A 70 -8.22 -6.27 -7.99
C LYS A 70 -8.12 -5.93 -9.49
N GLU A 71 -8.28 -6.94 -10.34
CA GLU A 71 -8.30 -6.74 -11.79
C GLU A 71 -9.66 -6.19 -12.20
N TYR A 72 -9.69 -5.14 -13.02
CA TYR A 72 -10.93 -4.52 -13.47
C TYR A 72 -11.32 -5.05 -14.85
N VAL A 73 -12.43 -5.75 -14.94
CA VAL A 73 -13.00 -6.24 -16.20
C VAL A 73 -14.05 -5.24 -16.67
N ILE A 74 -13.95 -4.79 -17.92
CA ILE A 74 -14.92 -3.85 -18.50
C ILE A 74 -16.08 -4.63 -19.11
N SER A 75 -17.30 -4.33 -18.67
CA SER A 75 -18.53 -4.84 -19.28
C SER A 75 -18.71 -4.24 -20.69
N LYS A 76 -19.09 -5.07 -21.67
CA LYS A 76 -19.54 -4.62 -23.00
C LYS A 76 -21.06 -4.76 -23.05
N LYS A 77 -21.76 -3.75 -23.61
CA LYS A 77 -23.21 -3.81 -23.79
C LYS A 77 -23.56 -5.02 -24.68
N GLY A 78 -24.55 -5.81 -24.26
CA GLY A 78 -25.03 -6.99 -25.00
C GLY A 78 -24.25 -8.29 -24.76
N VAL A 79 -23.20 -8.29 -23.94
CA VAL A 79 -22.47 -9.51 -23.57
C VAL A 79 -22.48 -9.66 -22.06
N GLN A 80 -23.04 -10.76 -21.56
CA GLN A 80 -22.99 -11.09 -20.14
C GLN A 80 -21.57 -11.54 -19.79
N VAL A 81 -20.84 -10.69 -19.07
CA VAL A 81 -19.47 -10.97 -18.61
C VAL A 81 -19.51 -11.18 -17.11
N GLU A 82 -19.31 -12.42 -16.67
CA GLU A 82 -19.19 -12.72 -15.24
C GLU A 82 -17.78 -12.42 -14.73
N ALA A 83 -17.70 -11.67 -13.63
CA ALA A 83 -16.41 -11.41 -12.98
C ALA A 83 -16.04 -12.59 -12.08
N GLY A 84 -15.00 -13.33 -12.46
CA GLY A 84 -14.39 -14.35 -11.61
C GLY A 84 -13.87 -13.77 -10.28
N LYS A 85 -13.65 -14.64 -9.29
CA LYS A 85 -13.20 -14.27 -7.93
C LYS A 85 -11.93 -13.39 -7.98
N GLY A 86 -12.00 -12.20 -7.39
CA GLY A 86 -10.89 -11.24 -7.35
C GLY A 86 -10.90 -10.19 -8.47
N LYS A 87 -11.80 -10.31 -9.44
CA LYS A 87 -12.04 -9.28 -10.46
C LYS A 87 -13.25 -8.43 -10.09
N VAL A 88 -13.17 -7.13 -10.40
CA VAL A 88 -14.31 -6.21 -10.24
C VAL A 88 -14.83 -5.88 -11.62
N LEU A 89 -16.09 -6.21 -11.88
CA LEU A 89 -16.79 -5.79 -13.09
C LEU A 89 -17.03 -4.28 -13.00
N VAL A 90 -16.59 -3.53 -14.00
CA VAL A 90 -16.69 -2.07 -14.03
C VAL A 90 -17.22 -1.62 -15.38
N ASP A 91 -18.22 -0.75 -15.37
CA ASP A 91 -18.72 -0.14 -16.60
C ASP A 91 -17.73 0.90 -17.17
N ARG A 92 -17.81 1.14 -18.48
CA ARG A 92 -16.95 2.15 -19.15
C ARG A 92 -17.03 3.53 -18.49
N ARG A 93 -18.22 3.95 -18.04
CA ARG A 93 -18.42 5.22 -17.32
C ARG A 93 -17.76 5.20 -15.95
N MET A 94 -18.04 4.16 -15.16
CA MET A 94 -17.46 3.98 -13.82
C MET A 94 -15.92 3.95 -13.86
N LYS A 95 -15.30 3.32 -14.87
CA LYS A 95 -13.84 3.34 -15.05
C LYS A 95 -13.30 4.76 -15.32
N LYS A 96 -14.03 5.57 -16.10
CA LYS A 96 -13.68 6.98 -16.37
C LYS A 96 -13.80 7.84 -15.11
N ASP A 97 -14.87 7.65 -14.35
CA ASP A 97 -15.14 8.44 -13.14
C ASP A 97 -14.11 8.15 -12.04
N VAL A 98 -13.79 6.86 -11.80
CA VAL A 98 -12.71 6.46 -10.88
C VAL A 98 -11.35 7.00 -11.34
N ARG A 99 -11.08 7.03 -12.65
CA ARG A 99 -9.84 7.62 -13.18
C ARG A 99 -9.77 9.11 -12.88
N LYS A 100 -10.84 9.88 -13.17
CA LYS A 100 -10.93 11.32 -12.87
C LYS A 100 -10.74 11.59 -11.38
N GLN A 101 -11.42 10.84 -10.52
CA GLN A 101 -11.31 10.99 -9.06
C GLN A 101 -9.90 10.71 -8.54
N ARG A 102 -9.19 9.72 -9.12
CA ARG A 102 -7.79 9.44 -8.76
C ARG A 102 -6.85 10.57 -9.17
N MET A 103 -7.07 11.20 -10.33
CA MET A 103 -6.23 12.32 -10.79
C MET A 103 -6.49 13.58 -9.97
N SER A 104 -7.76 13.88 -9.66
CA SER A 104 -8.09 15.06 -8.84
C SER A 104 -7.57 14.96 -7.41
N LYS A 105 -7.58 13.77 -6.79
CA LYS A 105 -6.98 13.54 -5.47
C LYS A 105 -5.46 13.73 -5.45
N ARG A 106 -4.77 13.40 -6.54
CA ARG A 106 -3.31 13.61 -6.66
C ARG A 106 -2.98 15.09 -6.84
N GLY A 107 -3.74 15.81 -7.67
CA GLY A 107 -3.60 17.27 -7.83
C GLY A 107 -3.77 17.98 -6.49
N LYS A 108 -4.91 17.76 -5.82
CA LYS A 108 -5.20 18.37 -4.51
C LYS A 108 -4.16 18.09 -3.43
N GLN A 109 -3.55 16.91 -3.42
CA GLN A 109 -2.47 16.62 -2.47
C GLN A 109 -1.27 17.53 -2.71
N ASN A 110 -0.88 17.76 -3.97
CA ASN A 110 0.24 18.64 -4.32
C ASN A 110 -0.09 20.11 -4.03
N ASP A 111 -1.32 20.56 -4.30
CA ASP A 111 -1.76 21.94 -4.09
C ASP A 111 -1.78 22.32 -2.60
N VAL A 112 -2.18 21.39 -1.72
CA VAL A 112 -2.15 21.61 -0.26
C VAL A 112 -0.72 21.67 0.29
N GLU A 113 0.23 20.96 -0.32
CA GLU A 113 1.64 21.05 0.09
C GLU A 113 2.28 22.38 -0.31
N GLY A 114 1.90 22.94 -1.47
CA GLY A 114 2.41 24.22 -1.98
C GLY A 114 1.80 25.45 -1.28
N ASN A 115 0.49 25.45 -1.03
CA ASN A 115 -0.16 26.56 -0.33
C ASN A 115 0.26 26.71 1.14
N ALA A 116 0.73 25.64 1.79
CA ALA A 116 1.25 25.74 3.16
C ALA A 116 2.60 26.48 3.23
N CYS A 117 3.37 26.50 2.13
CA CYS A 117 4.64 27.23 2.05
C CYS A 117 4.40 28.73 1.81
N LEU A 118 3.53 29.04 0.83
CA LEU A 118 3.19 30.43 0.45
C LEU A 118 2.52 31.20 1.60
N ASN A 119 1.62 30.56 2.36
CA ASN A 119 0.97 31.25 3.48
C ASN A 119 1.94 31.52 4.65
N LEU A 120 3.01 30.72 4.82
CA LEU A 120 4.01 30.94 5.86
C LEU A 120 5.00 32.05 5.47
N GLU A 121 5.37 32.14 4.19
CA GLU A 121 6.17 33.27 3.67
C GLU A 121 5.40 34.59 3.77
N VAL A 122 4.12 34.63 3.37
CA VAL A 122 3.29 35.84 3.47
C VAL A 122 3.03 36.25 4.92
N LEU A 123 2.87 35.30 5.86
CA LEU A 123 2.73 35.63 7.28
C LEU A 123 4.02 36.15 7.91
N CYS A 124 5.19 35.75 7.40
CA CYS A 124 6.48 36.25 7.87
C CYS A 124 6.75 37.67 7.33
N GLU A 125 6.32 37.97 6.09
CA GLU A 125 6.45 39.30 5.47
C GLU A 125 5.51 40.35 6.09
N VAL A 126 4.38 39.94 6.66
CA VAL A 126 3.41 40.85 7.31
C VAL A 126 3.71 41.05 8.81
N ALA A 127 4.55 40.20 9.40
CA ALA A 127 4.91 40.24 10.83
C ALA A 127 6.31 40.82 11.11
N GLY A 128 7.02 41.28 10.07
CA GLY A 128 8.26 42.07 10.17
C GLY A 128 7.99 43.55 9.87
#